data_AF-A0A1Z9TTJ0-F1
#
_entry.id   AF-A0A1Z9TTJ0-F1
#
_cell.length_a   1.000
_cell.length_b   1.000
_cell.length_c   1.000
_cell.angle_alpha   90.00
_cell.angle_beta   90.00
_cell.angle_gamma   90.00
#
_symmetry.space_group_name_H-M   'P 1'
#
loop_
_entity.id
_entity.type
_entity.pdbx_description
1 polymer ?
#
loop_
_entity_poly.entity_id
_entity_poly.type
_entity_poly.pdbx_seq_one_letter_code
_entity_poly.pdbx_strand_id
1 'polypeptide(L)'
;MFILEGGKNHLGKKTEAKKILNFFLKSSIDKITFMCQSQAWYERKYKEGNNFKLPKKFYLKALSLSHRKNKKVGLSVCDLKSFHNLDDIKFDFYKLLSIAINNEHLIRHLIKKNKTIYISTGFNSSLKKIKKCLKILKKFKKKILLHTPMVARYDQLDFNKINYLKKRFNIHVGYSNHFFDMNTLSALSAYKPKVIMLYVKPTRKSNFIYPDHQHAVYLDEVEEIKLNYENMVECHP
;
A
#
# COMPACT_ATOMS: atom_id res chain seq x y z
N MET A 1 -8.43 5.84 9.18
CA MET A 1 -8.65 5.76 7.71
C MET A 1 -7.91 4.56 7.15
N PHE A 2 -8.63 3.69 6.45
CA PHE A 2 -8.08 2.55 5.73
C PHE A 2 -7.81 2.89 4.25
N ILE A 3 -6.82 2.21 3.65
CA ILE A 3 -6.52 2.21 2.22
C ILE A 3 -6.33 0.75 1.80
N LEU A 4 -7.04 0.32 0.76
CA LEU A 4 -6.87 -1.04 0.23
C LEU A 4 -5.62 -1.14 -0.63
N GLU A 5 -4.90 -2.24 -0.50
CA GLU A 5 -3.81 -2.62 -1.39
C GLU A 5 -4.23 -3.82 -2.22
N GLY A 6 -4.52 -3.61 -3.50
CA GLY A 6 -4.76 -4.71 -4.45
C GLY A 6 -3.51 -5.57 -4.68
N GLY A 7 -2.33 -5.05 -4.29
CA GLY A 7 -1.07 -5.77 -4.27
C GLY A 7 -0.75 -6.43 -5.60
N LYS A 8 -0.30 -7.68 -5.54
CA LYS A 8 -0.12 -8.56 -6.72
C LYS A 8 -1.21 -9.63 -6.81
N ASN A 9 -2.21 -9.61 -5.92
CA ASN A 9 -3.24 -10.67 -5.79
C ASN A 9 -4.22 -10.73 -6.97
N HIS A 10 -4.16 -9.76 -7.89
CA HIS A 10 -4.84 -9.84 -9.17
C HIS A 10 -4.14 -10.76 -10.19
N LEU A 11 -2.89 -11.21 -9.94
CA LEU A 11 -2.17 -12.18 -10.78
C LEU A 11 -1.94 -11.73 -12.24
N GLY A 12 -2.01 -10.42 -12.51
CA GLY A 12 -2.12 -9.86 -13.87
C GLY A 12 -3.43 -10.18 -14.61
N LYS A 13 -4.35 -10.93 -14.00
CA LYS A 13 -5.66 -11.28 -14.57
C LYS A 13 -6.63 -10.12 -14.40
N LYS A 14 -7.12 -9.57 -15.52
CA LYS A 14 -8.11 -8.48 -15.53
C LYS A 14 -9.40 -8.85 -14.78
N THR A 15 -9.80 -10.11 -14.80
CA THR A 15 -10.96 -10.63 -14.08
C THR A 15 -10.79 -10.49 -12.57
N GLU A 16 -9.64 -10.92 -12.02
CA GLU A 16 -9.33 -10.79 -10.59
C GLU A 16 -9.15 -9.32 -10.19
N ALA A 17 -8.47 -8.52 -11.00
CA ALA A 17 -8.34 -7.07 -10.75
C ALA A 17 -9.70 -6.35 -10.72
N LYS A 18 -10.65 -6.74 -11.58
CA LYS A 18 -12.02 -6.22 -11.58
C LYS A 18 -12.79 -6.60 -10.32
N LYS A 19 -12.60 -7.80 -9.76
CA LYS A 19 -13.25 -8.18 -8.49
C LYS A 19 -12.85 -7.24 -7.35
N ILE A 20 -11.53 -7.00 -7.22
CA ILE A 20 -10.98 -6.05 -6.24
C ILE A 20 -11.55 -4.65 -6.47
N LEU A 21 -11.53 -4.15 -7.71
CA LEU A 21 -12.06 -2.83 -8.04
C LEU A 21 -13.57 -2.72 -7.76
N ASN A 22 -14.36 -3.71 -8.15
CA ASN A 22 -15.81 -3.70 -7.95
C ASN A 22 -16.19 -3.71 -6.48
N PHE A 23 -15.48 -4.49 -5.65
CA PHE A 23 -15.63 -4.42 -4.21
C PHE A 23 -15.30 -3.03 -3.68
N PHE A 24 -14.11 -2.50 -4.02
CA PHE A 24 -13.68 -1.17 -3.59
C PHE A 24 -14.71 -0.07 -3.90
N LEU A 25 -15.29 -0.09 -5.11
CA LEU A 25 -16.31 0.88 -5.54
C LEU A 25 -17.61 0.81 -4.70
N LYS A 26 -17.89 -0.32 -4.05
CA LYS A 26 -19.08 -0.52 -3.19
C LYS A 26 -18.76 -0.40 -1.70
N SER A 27 -17.50 -0.61 -1.31
CA SER A 27 -17.03 -0.56 0.08
C SER A 27 -17.11 0.85 0.69
N SER A 28 -17.03 0.93 2.02
CA SER A 28 -16.87 2.18 2.77
C SER A 28 -15.47 2.80 2.61
N ILE A 29 -14.52 2.11 1.95
CA ILE A 29 -13.13 2.56 1.80
C ILE A 29 -12.96 3.57 0.66
N ASP A 30 -12.31 4.70 0.92
CA ASP A 30 -12.18 5.79 -0.07
C ASP A 30 -10.95 5.69 -0.98
N LYS A 31 -9.98 4.85 -0.65
CA LYS A 31 -8.71 4.77 -1.36
C LYS A 31 -8.27 3.35 -1.63
N ILE A 32 -7.76 3.13 -2.83
CA ILE A 32 -7.11 1.87 -3.23
C ILE A 32 -5.79 2.15 -3.94
N THR A 33 -4.83 1.24 -3.81
CA THR A 33 -3.65 1.20 -4.65
C THR A 33 -3.46 -0.14 -5.35
N PHE A 34 -2.95 -0.09 -6.58
CA PHE A 34 -2.43 -1.25 -7.30
C PHE A 34 -0.90 -1.15 -7.40
N MET A 35 -0.23 -2.29 -7.62
CA MET A 35 1.22 -2.36 -7.53
C MET A 35 1.89 -2.48 -8.91
N CYS A 36 2.77 -1.52 -9.20
CA CYS A 36 3.77 -1.60 -10.26
C CYS A 36 5.09 -2.08 -9.64
N GLN A 37 5.41 -3.36 -9.84
CA GLN A 37 6.63 -4.00 -9.35
C GLN A 37 7.85 -3.64 -10.20
N SER A 38 9.05 -4.01 -9.74
CA SER A 38 10.28 -3.74 -10.49
C SER A 38 10.32 -4.49 -11.81
N GLN A 39 11.02 -3.93 -12.80
CA GLN A 39 11.20 -4.60 -14.09
C GLN A 39 11.83 -6.00 -13.90
N ALA A 40 12.85 -6.12 -13.05
CA ALA A 40 13.48 -7.41 -12.73
C ALA A 40 12.50 -8.42 -12.11
N TRP A 41 11.57 -7.96 -11.25
CA TRP A 41 10.54 -8.82 -10.68
C TRP A 41 9.58 -9.33 -11.76
N TYR A 42 9.14 -8.44 -12.67
CA TYR A 42 8.26 -8.83 -13.78
C TYR A 42 8.95 -9.81 -14.74
N GLU A 43 10.22 -9.58 -15.10
CA GLU A 43 10.99 -10.47 -15.97
C GLU A 43 11.13 -11.87 -15.35
N ARG A 44 11.43 -11.95 -14.05
CA ARG A 44 11.49 -13.23 -13.34
C ARG A 44 10.14 -13.96 -13.40
N LYS A 45 9.03 -13.27 -13.10
CA LYS A 45 7.69 -13.90 -13.16
C LYS A 45 7.30 -14.32 -14.58
N TYR A 46 7.69 -13.55 -15.59
CA TYR A 46 7.47 -13.92 -16.98
C TYR A 46 8.18 -15.23 -17.35
N LYS A 47 9.42 -15.43 -16.89
CA LYS A 47 10.16 -16.70 -17.06
C LYS A 47 9.48 -17.88 -16.34
N GLU A 48 8.80 -17.63 -15.23
CA GLU A 48 7.95 -18.61 -14.53
C GLU A 48 6.57 -18.81 -15.21
N GLY A 49 6.36 -18.30 -16.43
CA GLY A 49 5.09 -18.41 -17.15
C GLY A 49 3.97 -17.47 -16.67
N ASN A 50 4.30 -16.49 -15.82
CA ASN A 50 3.31 -15.60 -15.20
C ASN A 50 3.48 -14.14 -15.63
N ASN A 51 2.45 -13.54 -16.23
CA ASN A 51 2.42 -12.11 -16.51
C ASN A 51 1.54 -11.37 -15.50
N PHE A 52 2.17 -10.63 -14.58
CA PHE A 52 1.48 -9.85 -13.55
C PHE A 52 1.14 -8.41 -13.97
N LYS A 53 1.52 -7.95 -15.17
CA LYS A 53 1.25 -6.58 -15.61
C LYS A 53 -0.24 -6.41 -15.94
N LEU A 54 -0.87 -5.38 -15.37
CA LEU A 54 -2.20 -4.94 -15.81
C LEU A 54 -2.07 -3.94 -16.96
N PRO A 55 -2.99 -3.97 -17.94
CA PRO A 55 -2.94 -3.04 -19.07
C PRO A 55 -3.27 -1.61 -18.62
N LYS A 56 -2.66 -0.60 -19.26
CA LYS A 56 -2.92 0.83 -19.02
C LYS A 56 -4.42 1.18 -18.97
N LYS A 57 -5.22 0.59 -19.86
CA LYS A 57 -6.69 0.75 -19.92
C LYS A 57 -7.40 0.34 -18.62
N PHE A 58 -6.85 -0.59 -17.84
CA PHE A 58 -7.39 -0.94 -16.54
C PHE A 58 -7.28 0.23 -15.56
N TYR A 59 -6.11 0.85 -15.44
CA TYR A 59 -5.88 1.97 -14.52
C TYR A 59 -6.73 3.19 -14.88
N LEU A 60 -6.83 3.53 -16.16
CA LEU A 60 -7.69 4.61 -16.64
C LEU A 60 -9.16 4.36 -16.28
N LYS A 61 -9.64 3.12 -16.47
CA LYS A 61 -11.00 2.74 -16.07
C LYS A 61 -11.19 2.78 -14.55
N ALA A 62 -10.20 2.32 -13.78
CA ALA A 62 -10.26 2.34 -12.32
C ALA A 62 -10.37 3.78 -11.78
N LEU A 63 -9.56 4.71 -12.30
CA LEU A 63 -9.65 6.14 -11.97
C LEU A 63 -11.02 6.71 -12.31
N SER A 64 -11.47 6.54 -13.56
CA SER A 64 -12.77 7.08 -14.01
C SER A 64 -13.94 6.59 -13.16
N LEU A 65 -14.02 5.28 -12.87
CA LEU A 65 -15.10 4.72 -12.05
C LEU A 65 -15.01 5.17 -10.59
N SER A 66 -13.80 5.28 -10.04
CA SER A 66 -13.61 5.69 -8.64
C SER A 66 -13.94 7.16 -8.43
N HIS A 67 -13.55 8.04 -9.35
CA HIS A 67 -13.83 9.48 -9.27
C HIS A 67 -15.33 9.76 -9.32
N ARG A 68 -16.12 9.01 -10.10
CA ARG A 68 -17.60 9.10 -10.09
C ARG A 68 -18.24 8.79 -8.74
N LYS A 69 -17.50 8.15 -7.82
CA LYS A 69 -17.93 7.80 -6.46
C LYS A 69 -17.16 8.57 -5.39
N ASN A 70 -16.45 9.65 -5.74
CA ASN A 70 -15.57 10.40 -4.84
C ASN A 70 -14.44 9.57 -4.19
N LYS A 71 -14.06 8.46 -4.81
CA LYS A 71 -12.99 7.55 -4.37
C LYS A 71 -11.70 7.80 -5.15
N LYS A 72 -10.54 7.48 -4.55
CA LYS A 72 -9.21 7.76 -5.10
C LYS A 72 -8.42 6.49 -5.40
N VAL A 73 -7.66 6.52 -6.50
CA VAL A 73 -6.79 5.43 -6.94
C VAL A 73 -5.35 5.89 -6.96
N GLY A 74 -4.48 5.15 -6.29
CA GLY A 74 -3.04 5.37 -6.26
C GLY A 74 -2.24 4.24 -6.90
N LEU A 75 -0.94 4.48 -7.08
CA LEU A 75 -0.02 3.49 -7.59
C LEU A 75 1.13 3.25 -6.60
N SER A 76 1.35 1.98 -6.26
CA SER A 76 2.52 1.54 -5.51
C SER A 76 3.66 1.28 -6.48
N VAL A 77 4.82 1.91 -6.26
CA VAL A 77 5.95 1.89 -7.19
C VAL A 77 7.27 1.60 -6.47
N CYS A 78 8.19 0.95 -7.17
CA CYS A 78 9.55 0.68 -6.69
C CYS A 78 10.66 0.84 -7.73
N ASP A 79 10.31 1.08 -8.99
CA ASP A 79 11.26 1.14 -10.09
C ASP A 79 10.77 2.14 -11.13
N LEU A 80 11.67 2.99 -11.62
CA LEU A 80 11.34 4.01 -12.60
C LEU A 80 11.09 3.38 -13.98
N LYS A 81 11.83 2.32 -14.32
CA LYS A 81 11.72 1.66 -15.63
C LYS A 81 10.34 1.01 -15.82
N SER A 82 9.86 0.24 -14.85
CA SER A 82 8.52 -0.33 -14.92
C SER A 82 7.42 0.72 -14.78
N PHE A 83 7.63 1.76 -13.97
CA PHE A 83 6.68 2.86 -13.82
C PHE A 83 6.51 3.70 -15.09
N HIS A 84 7.54 3.80 -15.94
CA HIS A 84 7.53 4.63 -17.15
C HIS A 84 6.29 4.45 -18.03
N ASN A 85 5.81 3.20 -18.20
CA ASN A 85 4.63 2.89 -19.03
C ASN A 85 3.29 3.41 -18.45
N LEU A 86 3.28 3.82 -17.19
CA LEU A 86 2.12 4.34 -16.48
C LEU A 86 2.32 5.81 -16.08
N ASP A 87 3.41 6.44 -16.54
CA ASP A 87 3.86 7.73 -16.01
C ASP A 87 2.93 8.89 -16.37
N ASP A 88 2.29 8.82 -17.53
CA ASP A 88 1.35 9.83 -18.02
C ASP A 88 -0.02 9.73 -17.34
N ILE A 89 -0.28 8.63 -16.60
CA ILE A 89 -1.53 8.46 -15.85
C ILE A 89 -1.48 9.32 -14.58
N LYS A 90 -2.48 10.20 -14.44
CA LYS A 90 -2.62 11.09 -13.28
C LYS A 90 -3.26 10.37 -12.08
N PHE A 91 -2.51 9.48 -11.43
CA PHE A 91 -2.94 8.85 -10.17
C PHE A 91 -3.16 9.90 -9.05
N ASP A 92 -4.02 9.58 -8.09
CA ASP A 92 -4.38 10.49 -6.99
C ASP A 92 -3.30 10.58 -5.91
N PHE A 93 -2.55 9.49 -5.73
CA PHE A 93 -1.45 9.36 -4.79
C PHE A 93 -0.49 8.25 -5.22
N TYR A 94 0.68 8.21 -4.59
CA TYR A 94 1.68 7.17 -4.82
C TYR A 94 2.12 6.54 -3.51
N LYS A 95 2.43 5.24 -3.55
CA LYS A 95 3.12 4.55 -2.46
C LYS A 95 4.52 4.19 -2.93
N LEU A 96 5.56 4.76 -2.32
CA LEU A 96 6.93 4.33 -2.50
C LEU A 96 7.16 3.07 -1.67
N LEU A 97 7.45 1.96 -2.33
CA LEU A 97 7.76 0.70 -1.65
C LEU A 97 9.12 0.76 -0.97
N SER A 98 9.28 0.01 0.13
CA SER A 98 10.49 0.04 0.96
C SER A 98 11.77 -0.33 0.23
N ILE A 99 11.69 -1.25 -0.73
CA ILE A 99 12.84 -1.65 -1.57
C ILE A 99 13.41 -0.49 -2.39
N ALA A 100 12.65 0.60 -2.57
CA ALA A 100 13.02 1.78 -3.34
C ALA A 100 13.25 3.02 -2.47
N ILE A 101 13.33 2.89 -1.15
CA ILE A 101 13.47 4.03 -0.21
C ILE A 101 14.73 4.87 -0.45
N ASN A 102 15.76 4.30 -1.08
CA ASN A 102 17.01 4.96 -1.45
C ASN A 102 17.10 5.30 -2.95
N ASN A 103 16.07 5.00 -3.74
CA ASN A 103 16.06 5.30 -5.17
C ASN A 103 15.77 6.79 -5.40
N GLU A 104 16.82 7.59 -5.42
CA GLU A 104 16.74 9.04 -5.53
C GLU A 104 16.05 9.51 -6.83
N HIS A 105 16.32 8.86 -7.96
CA HIS A 105 15.69 9.19 -9.23
C HIS A 105 14.18 8.99 -9.17
N LEU A 106 13.71 7.85 -8.65
CA LEU A 106 12.29 7.58 -8.48
C LEU A 106 11.65 8.58 -7.50
N ILE A 107 12.30 8.87 -6.37
CA ILE A 107 11.79 9.83 -5.37
C ILE A 107 11.61 11.22 -6.00
N ARG A 108 12.64 11.72 -6.70
CA ARG A 108 12.59 13.02 -7.40
C ARG A 108 11.50 13.05 -8.47
N HIS A 109 11.31 11.93 -9.17
CA HIS A 109 10.26 11.80 -10.17
C HIS A 109 8.86 11.84 -9.54
N LEU A 110 8.64 11.16 -8.42
CA LEU A 110 7.38 11.22 -7.67
C LEU A 110 7.08 12.61 -7.10
N ILE A 111 8.10 13.36 -6.67
CA ILE A 111 7.93 14.76 -6.23
C ILE A 111 7.32 15.61 -7.36
N LYS A 112 7.78 15.44 -8.61
CA LYS A 112 7.27 16.18 -9.77
C LYS A 112 5.78 15.90 -10.04
N LYS A 113 5.26 14.73 -9.66
CA LYS A 113 3.83 14.42 -9.77
C LYS A 113 2.97 15.26 -8.83
N ASN A 114 3.54 15.86 -7.79
CA ASN A 114 2.86 16.75 -6.84
C ASN A 114 1.61 16.13 -6.17
N LYS A 115 1.63 14.81 -5.97
CA LYS A 115 0.60 14.03 -5.28
C LYS A 115 1.12 13.52 -3.94
N THR A 116 0.23 13.13 -3.05
CA THR A 116 0.64 12.55 -1.76
C THR A 116 1.50 11.31 -1.98
N ILE A 117 2.63 11.22 -1.27
CA ILE A 117 3.52 10.07 -1.29
C ILE A 117 3.47 9.38 0.08
N TYR A 118 3.04 8.13 0.07
CA TYR A 118 3.13 7.22 1.20
C TYR A 118 4.44 6.44 1.12
N ILE A 119 5.30 6.49 2.13
CA ILE A 119 6.67 5.98 2.09
C ILE A 119 6.77 4.80 3.03
N SER A 120 6.91 3.60 2.49
CA SER A 120 6.97 2.38 3.30
C SER A 120 8.33 2.21 3.93
N THR A 121 8.40 1.92 5.23
CA THR A 121 9.66 1.74 5.97
C THR A 121 9.88 0.31 6.45
N GLY A 122 9.34 -0.68 5.75
CA GLY A 122 9.60 -2.09 5.98
C GLY A 122 10.89 -2.58 5.32
N PHE A 123 11.09 -3.90 5.28
CA PHE A 123 12.33 -4.50 4.76
C PHE A 123 13.58 -3.87 5.42
N ASN A 124 14.77 -3.98 4.83
CA ASN A 124 16.02 -3.39 5.33
C ASN A 124 16.07 -1.83 5.33
N SER A 125 14.98 -1.13 5.67
CA SER A 125 14.84 0.33 5.76
C SER A 125 15.33 0.89 7.09
N SER A 126 16.65 0.92 7.28
CA SER A 126 17.25 1.51 8.48
C SER A 126 16.92 3.00 8.65
N LEU A 127 17.05 3.53 9.88
CA LEU A 127 16.86 4.96 10.15
C LEU A 127 17.75 5.86 9.27
N LYS A 128 18.96 5.40 8.91
CA LYS A 128 19.84 6.08 7.97
C LYS A 128 19.21 6.22 6.59
N LYS A 129 18.57 5.15 6.06
CA LYS A 129 17.86 5.18 4.77
C LYS A 129 16.64 6.07 4.82
N ILE A 130 15.84 5.99 5.90
CA ILE A 130 14.67 6.86 6.10
C ILE A 130 15.12 8.33 6.12
N LYS A 131 16.17 8.67 6.89
CA LYS A 131 16.72 10.04 6.95
C LYS A 131 17.19 10.52 5.57
N LYS A 132 17.85 9.68 4.78
CA LYS A 132 18.27 10.02 3.40
C LYS A 132 17.07 10.31 2.49
N CYS A 133 16.05 9.45 2.52
CA CYS A 133 14.80 9.65 1.76
C CYS A 133 14.14 10.98 2.14
N LEU A 134 13.98 11.25 3.43
CA LEU A 134 13.37 12.48 3.93
C LEU A 134 14.18 13.74 3.63
N LYS A 135 15.52 13.64 3.52
CA LYS A 135 16.37 14.75 3.08
C LYS A 135 16.03 15.18 1.65
N ILE A 136 15.81 14.24 0.75
CA ILE A 136 15.39 14.51 -0.64
C ILE A 136 13.98 15.16 -0.64
N LEU A 137 13.10 14.66 0.22
CA LEU A 137 11.71 15.13 0.37
C LEU A 137 11.56 16.33 1.32
N LYS A 138 12.63 17.02 1.72
CA LYS A 138 12.60 18.03 2.79
C LYS A 138 11.54 19.11 2.53
N LYS A 139 11.53 19.69 1.31
CA LYS A 139 10.56 20.74 0.90
C LYS A 139 9.19 20.19 0.51
N PHE A 140 9.06 18.88 0.30
CA PHE A 140 7.82 18.26 -0.16
C PHE A 140 6.88 17.95 1.01
N LYS A 141 5.81 18.72 1.20
CA LYS A 141 4.93 18.59 2.38
C LYS A 141 3.96 17.39 2.30
N LYS A 142 3.58 16.95 1.11
CA LYS A 142 2.55 15.91 0.89
C LYS A 142 3.12 14.49 1.09
N LYS A 143 3.68 14.19 2.26
CA LYS A 143 4.33 12.91 2.55
C LYS A 143 3.87 12.30 3.87
N ILE A 144 3.75 10.98 3.91
CA ILE A 144 3.39 10.19 5.09
C ILE A 144 4.34 9.00 5.15
N LEU A 145 4.96 8.74 6.30
CA LEU A 145 5.71 7.50 6.51
C LEU A 145 4.75 6.37 6.85
N LEU A 146 5.08 5.14 6.49
CA LEU A 146 4.33 3.95 6.89
C LEU A 146 5.26 3.00 7.65
N HIS A 147 5.00 2.80 8.93
CA HIS A 147 5.57 1.65 9.64
C HIS A 147 5.05 0.37 8.99
N THR A 148 5.96 -0.49 8.54
CA THR A 148 5.62 -1.64 7.68
C THR A 148 6.39 -2.87 8.19
N PRO A 149 6.02 -3.44 9.36
CA PRO A 149 6.71 -4.61 9.88
C PRO A 149 6.48 -5.80 8.95
N MET A 150 7.56 -6.38 8.42
CA MET A 150 7.53 -7.59 7.57
C MET A 150 8.14 -8.74 8.39
N VAL A 151 7.42 -9.15 9.42
CA VAL A 151 7.88 -10.03 10.50
C VAL A 151 6.87 -11.15 10.72
N ALA A 152 7.30 -12.25 11.36
CA ALA A 152 6.43 -13.39 11.65
C ALA A 152 6.07 -13.52 13.14
N ARG A 153 6.65 -12.69 14.01
CA ARG A 153 6.44 -12.74 15.47
C ARG A 153 5.78 -11.45 15.99
N TYR A 154 4.89 -11.61 16.97
CA TYR A 154 4.15 -10.51 17.59
C TYR A 154 5.08 -9.47 18.25
N ASP A 155 6.13 -9.92 18.94
CA ASP A 155 7.10 -9.05 19.62
C ASP A 155 7.94 -8.19 18.65
N GLN A 156 7.94 -8.52 17.37
CA GLN A 156 8.64 -7.79 16.32
C GLN A 156 7.74 -6.78 15.57
N LEU A 157 6.43 -6.73 15.86
CA LEU A 157 5.52 -5.77 15.23
C LEU A 157 5.88 -4.32 15.55
N ASP A 158 6.38 -4.06 16.76
CA ASP A 158 6.87 -2.76 17.22
C ASP A 158 5.95 -1.58 16.86
N PHE A 159 4.72 -1.57 17.36
CA PHE A 159 3.80 -0.45 17.12
C PHE A 159 4.29 0.88 17.72
N ASN A 160 5.14 0.83 18.76
CA ASN A 160 5.84 1.98 19.31
C ASN A 160 6.64 2.75 18.25
N LYS A 161 7.09 2.06 17.19
CA LYS A 161 7.79 2.68 16.05
C LYS A 161 7.00 3.79 15.40
N ILE A 162 5.67 3.73 15.40
CA ILE A 162 4.79 4.77 14.84
C ILE A 162 5.03 6.09 15.55
N ASN A 163 4.97 6.08 16.89
CA ASN A 163 5.19 7.25 17.73
C ASN A 163 6.65 7.73 17.67
N TYR A 164 7.60 6.79 17.68
CA TYR A 164 9.01 7.10 17.53
C TYR A 164 9.30 7.86 16.23
N LEU A 165 8.85 7.34 15.08
CA LEU A 165 9.06 7.97 13.77
C LEU A 165 8.37 9.33 13.68
N LYS A 166 7.16 9.45 14.25
CA LYS A 166 6.41 10.71 14.30
C LYS A 166 7.20 11.78 15.03
N LYS A 167 7.67 11.49 16.25
CA LYS A 167 8.49 12.42 17.07
C LYS A 167 9.84 12.71 16.41
N ARG A 168 10.54 11.68 15.94
CA ARG A 168 11.91 11.79 15.41
C ARG A 168 12.02 12.65 14.16
N PHE A 169 11.00 12.61 13.30
CA PHE A 169 11.01 13.28 12.00
C PHE A 169 9.98 14.39 11.84
N ASN A 170 9.11 14.60 12.82
CA ASN A 170 7.99 15.55 12.77
C ASN A 170 7.13 15.37 11.49
N ILE A 171 6.73 14.12 11.22
CA ILE A 171 5.95 13.73 10.04
C ILE A 171 4.82 12.80 10.49
N HIS A 172 3.67 12.87 9.80
CA HIS A 172 2.61 11.90 10.01
C HIS A 172 3.05 10.48 9.66
N VAL A 173 2.73 9.53 10.53
CA VAL A 173 3.05 8.12 10.36
C VAL A 173 1.77 7.30 10.31
N GLY A 174 1.66 6.44 9.31
CA GLY A 174 0.66 5.40 9.21
C GLY A 174 1.27 4.01 9.39
N TYR A 175 0.48 3.00 9.09
CA TYR A 175 0.84 1.59 9.20
C TYR A 175 0.48 0.86 7.90
N SER A 176 1.34 -0.04 7.41
CA SER A 176 1.04 -0.93 6.28
C SER A 176 1.20 -2.36 6.75
N ASN A 177 0.08 -3.07 6.84
CA ASN A 177 0.04 -4.39 7.43
C ASN A 177 0.70 -5.44 6.52
N HIS A 178 1.67 -6.18 7.06
CA HIS A 178 2.21 -7.40 6.46
C HIS A 178 2.19 -8.57 7.47
N PHE A 179 1.38 -8.46 8.52
CA PHE A 179 1.21 -9.50 9.53
C PHE A 179 -0.04 -10.34 9.23
N PHE A 180 -0.01 -11.61 9.63
CA PHE A 180 -1.07 -12.55 9.29
C PHE A 180 -2.31 -12.41 10.16
N ASP A 181 -2.13 -12.04 11.43
CA ASP A 181 -3.23 -11.89 12.38
C ASP A 181 -3.81 -10.47 12.33
N MET A 182 -5.05 -10.35 11.87
CA MET A 182 -5.78 -9.08 11.78
C MET A 182 -6.27 -8.57 13.13
N ASN A 183 -6.34 -9.41 14.16
CA ASN A 183 -6.71 -8.99 15.51
C ASN A 183 -5.68 -8.00 16.08
N THR A 184 -4.43 -8.05 15.59
CA THR A 184 -3.38 -7.08 15.93
C THR A 184 -3.75 -5.64 15.57
N LEU A 185 -4.67 -5.42 14.64
CA LEU A 185 -5.18 -4.09 14.31
C LEU A 185 -5.96 -3.45 15.48
N SER A 186 -6.60 -4.25 16.33
CA SER A 186 -7.25 -3.75 17.55
C SER A 186 -6.22 -3.16 18.51
N ALA A 187 -5.09 -3.83 18.72
CA ALA A 187 -3.98 -3.29 19.52
C ALA A 187 -3.31 -2.07 18.85
N LEU A 188 -3.22 -2.05 17.51
CA LEU A 188 -2.70 -0.93 16.74
C LEU A 188 -3.52 0.36 16.96
N SER A 189 -4.81 0.26 17.28
CA SER A 189 -5.70 1.42 17.45
C SER A 189 -5.20 2.41 18.52
N ALA A 190 -4.59 1.90 19.60
CA ALA A 190 -3.98 2.69 20.67
C ALA A 190 -2.83 3.61 20.18
N TYR A 191 -2.20 3.26 19.06
CA TYR A 191 -1.09 4.02 18.47
C TYR A 191 -1.56 5.08 17.47
N LYS A 192 -2.87 5.17 17.23
CA LYS A 192 -3.55 6.20 16.42
C LYS A 192 -2.80 6.52 15.09
N PRO A 193 -2.43 5.52 14.25
CA PRO A 193 -1.76 5.77 12.97
C PRO A 193 -2.62 6.65 12.05
N LYS A 194 -1.97 7.54 11.28
CA LYS A 194 -2.68 8.45 10.36
C LYS A 194 -3.46 7.72 9.27
N VAL A 195 -2.97 6.55 8.88
CA VAL A 195 -3.54 5.70 7.83
C VAL A 195 -3.18 4.25 8.09
N ILE A 196 -4.05 3.32 7.72
CA ILE A 196 -3.78 1.88 7.71
C ILE A 196 -3.89 1.40 6.26
N MET A 197 -2.87 0.74 5.74
CA MET A 197 -2.91 0.08 4.45
C MET A 197 -3.04 -1.43 4.63
N LEU A 198 -4.05 -2.02 3.99
CA LEU A 198 -4.41 -3.42 4.15
C LEU A 198 -4.45 -4.12 2.79
N TYR A 199 -3.70 -5.21 2.65
CA TYR A 199 -3.70 -6.01 1.44
C TYR A 199 -5.01 -6.80 1.32
N VAL A 200 -5.54 -6.89 0.09
CA VAL A 200 -6.77 -7.63 -0.19
C VAL A 200 -6.56 -8.73 -1.22
N LYS A 201 -7.30 -9.83 -1.11
CA LYS A 201 -7.33 -10.94 -2.06
C LYS A 201 -8.78 -11.24 -2.49
N PRO A 202 -9.03 -11.50 -3.78
CA PRO A 202 -10.37 -11.36 -4.36
C PRO A 202 -11.37 -12.46 -3.97
N THR A 203 -10.97 -13.73 -3.94
CA THR A 203 -11.92 -14.84 -3.74
C THR A 203 -11.27 -15.98 -2.98
N ARG A 204 -12.02 -16.63 -2.09
CA ARG A 204 -11.63 -17.91 -1.50
C ARG A 204 -11.61 -18.97 -2.59
N LYS A 205 -10.49 -19.69 -2.70
CA LYS A 205 -10.30 -20.75 -3.69
C LYS A 205 -9.62 -21.89 -2.95
N SER A 206 -10.21 -23.08 -3.02
CA SER A 206 -9.57 -24.29 -2.49
C SER A 206 -8.25 -24.52 -3.23
N ASN A 207 -7.21 -24.94 -2.49
CA ASN A 207 -5.89 -25.27 -3.03
C ASN A 207 -5.21 -24.16 -3.85
N PHE A 208 -5.49 -22.89 -3.56
CA PHE A 208 -4.84 -21.76 -4.23
C PHE A 208 -4.30 -20.72 -3.26
N ILE A 209 -3.01 -20.42 -3.38
CA ILE A 209 -2.31 -19.44 -2.56
C ILE A 209 -2.03 -18.19 -3.40
N TYR A 210 -2.56 -17.06 -2.95
CA TYR A 210 -2.25 -15.76 -3.54
C TYR A 210 -0.83 -15.29 -3.17
N PRO A 211 -0.17 -14.46 -4.01
CA PRO A 211 1.18 -13.96 -3.75
C PRO A 211 1.36 -13.30 -2.38
N ASP A 212 0.34 -12.58 -1.92
CA ASP A 212 0.35 -11.85 -0.65
C ASP A 212 -0.55 -12.56 0.40
N HIS A 213 -0.83 -13.86 0.22
CA HIS A 213 -1.87 -14.61 0.96
C HIS A 213 -1.77 -14.48 2.48
N GLN A 214 -0.56 -14.56 3.03
CA GLN A 214 -0.32 -14.57 4.48
C GLN A 214 -0.82 -13.31 5.18
N HIS A 215 -0.78 -12.14 4.52
CA HIS A 215 -1.12 -10.85 5.14
C HIS A 215 -2.24 -10.08 4.42
N ALA A 216 -2.80 -10.69 3.37
CA ALA A 216 -3.95 -10.15 2.66
C ALA A 216 -5.25 -10.74 3.22
N VAL A 217 -6.28 -9.90 3.33
CA VAL A 217 -7.63 -10.28 3.76
C VAL A 217 -8.52 -10.53 2.57
N TYR A 218 -9.50 -11.42 2.70
CA TYR A 218 -10.51 -11.57 1.67
C TYR A 218 -11.43 -10.34 1.63
N LEU A 219 -11.98 -10.04 0.44
CA LEU A 219 -12.79 -8.84 0.25
C LEU A 219 -14.02 -8.80 1.17
N ASP A 220 -14.61 -9.95 1.49
CA ASP A 220 -15.76 -10.10 2.38
C ASP A 220 -15.44 -9.77 3.85
N GLU A 221 -14.17 -9.78 4.26
CA GLU A 221 -13.74 -9.52 5.65
C GLU A 221 -13.42 -8.02 5.91
N VAL A 222 -13.28 -7.21 4.86
CA VAL A 222 -12.71 -5.85 4.96
C VAL A 222 -13.57 -4.92 5.82
N GLU A 223 -14.89 -4.95 5.65
CA GLU A 223 -15.80 -4.03 6.37
C GLU A 223 -15.86 -4.36 7.86
N GLU A 224 -15.90 -5.65 8.20
CA GLU A 224 -15.89 -6.12 9.59
C GLU A 224 -14.58 -5.74 10.29
N ILE A 225 -13.43 -5.95 9.62
CA ILE A 225 -12.12 -5.54 10.16
C ILE A 225 -12.06 -4.04 10.42
N LYS A 226 -12.60 -3.23 9.49
CA LYS A 226 -12.66 -1.78 9.64
C LYS A 226 -13.54 -1.38 10.83
N LEU A 227 -14.74 -1.96 10.94
CA LEU A 227 -15.67 -1.68 12.03
C LEU A 227 -15.06 -2.03 13.40
N ASN A 228 -14.46 -3.21 13.52
CA ASN A 228 -13.79 -3.64 14.75
C ASN A 228 -12.66 -2.67 15.13
N TYR A 229 -11.86 -2.23 14.17
CA TYR A 229 -10.83 -1.21 14.42
C TYR A 229 -11.44 0.13 14.88
N GLU A 230 -12.51 0.59 14.26
CA GLU A 230 -13.17 1.87 14.58
C GLU A 230 -13.75 1.85 15.99
N ASN A 231 -14.43 0.77 16.39
CA ASN A 231 -14.91 0.57 17.76
C ASN A 231 -13.77 0.64 18.78
N MET A 232 -12.62 0.02 18.47
CA MET A 232 -11.45 0.07 19.36
C MET A 232 -10.87 1.48 19.46
N VAL A 233 -10.96 2.30 18.40
CA VAL A 233 -10.54 3.70 18.45
C VAL A 233 -11.41 4.52 19.42
N GLU A 234 -12.71 4.25 19.47
CA GLU A 234 -13.66 4.93 20.37
C GLU A 234 -13.39 4.63 21.85
N CYS A 235 -12.72 3.51 22.16
CA CYS A 235 -12.30 3.18 23.52
C CYS A 235 -11.10 4.02 24.01
N HIS A 236 -10.42 4.78 23.14
CA HIS A 236 -9.24 5.58 23.48
C HIS A 236 -9.56 7.08 23.46
N PRO A 237 -10.11 7.65 24.55
CA PRO A 237 -10.36 9.09 24.65
C PRO A 237 -9.13 9.95 24.29
#